data_AF-A0A0R3PDN4-F1
#
_entry.id   AF-A0A0R3PDN4-F1
#
_cell.length_a   1.000
_cell.length_b   1.000
_cell.length_c   1.000
_cell.angle_alpha   90.00
_cell.angle_beta   90.00
_cell.angle_gamma   90.00
#
_symmetry.space_group_name_H-M   'P 1'
#
loop_
_entity.id
_entity.type
_entity.pdbx_description
1 polymer ?
#
loop_
_entity_poly.entity_id
_entity_poly.type
_entity_poly.pdbx_seq_one_letter_code
_entity_poly.pdbx_strand_id
1 'polypeptide(L)'
;MAYQKLSREHTHYWIFQEVLFFFIDYPKQLSYTYQMQPSHSVGVPFPKYSYKVCFASLVYANPAHGCEPLKNRLGPNQVVLLERGECAFVEKVINAENAGALIALITDSHSAWLPCGSDQWC
;
A
#
# COMPACT_ATOMS: atom_id res chain seq x y z
N MET A 1 -37.61 0.39 -41.13
CA MET A 1 -37.60 1.30 -39.96
C MET A 1 -36.64 0.71 -38.94
N ALA A 2 -35.68 1.52 -38.50
CA ALA A 2 -34.47 1.09 -37.81
C ALA A 2 -34.72 0.72 -36.34
N TYR A 3 -34.16 -0.40 -35.89
CA TYR A 3 -34.10 -0.75 -34.47
C TYR A 3 -32.97 0.03 -33.80
N GLN A 4 -33.28 0.58 -32.63
CA GLN A 4 -32.44 1.47 -31.84
C GLN A 4 -31.11 0.83 -31.44
N LYS A 5 -30.08 1.65 -31.56
CA LYS A 5 -28.68 1.45 -31.19
C LYS A 5 -28.57 1.03 -29.71
N LEU A 6 -28.32 -0.25 -29.42
CA LEU A 6 -27.86 -0.70 -28.11
C LEU A 6 -26.45 -0.16 -27.88
N SER A 7 -26.34 0.86 -27.04
CA SER A 7 -25.08 1.49 -26.71
C SER A 7 -24.39 0.79 -25.54
N ARG A 8 -23.12 0.48 -25.77
CA ARG A 8 -22.02 0.32 -24.82
C ARG A 8 -21.86 -1.03 -24.13
N GLU A 9 -20.92 -1.73 -24.75
CA GLU A 9 -20.12 -2.89 -24.37
C GLU A 9 -19.34 -2.72 -23.04
N HIS A 10 -18.84 -3.88 -22.57
CA HIS A 10 -17.76 -4.12 -21.57
C HIS A 10 -18.17 -4.38 -20.10
N THR A 11 -18.86 -5.51 -19.94
CA THR A 11 -18.48 -6.72 -19.17
C THR A 11 -17.52 -6.67 -17.96
N HIS A 12 -17.91 -7.47 -16.95
CA HIS A 12 -17.18 -8.12 -15.83
C HIS A 12 -17.06 -7.39 -14.48
N TYR A 13 -17.89 -7.86 -13.53
CA TYR A 13 -17.65 -7.76 -12.09
C TYR A 13 -16.55 -8.76 -11.67
N TRP A 14 -15.58 -8.30 -10.87
CA TRP A 14 -14.77 -9.16 -10.01
C TRP A 14 -14.71 -8.51 -8.62
N ILE A 15 -15.50 -9.02 -7.67
CA ILE A 15 -15.25 -8.77 -6.25
C ILE A 15 -14.25 -9.85 -5.82
N PHE A 16 -12.98 -9.46 -5.72
CA PHE A 16 -12.02 -10.06 -4.80
C PHE A 16 -11.04 -8.95 -4.43
N GLN A 17 -11.35 -8.17 -3.39
CA GLN A 17 -10.26 -7.54 -2.65
C GLN A 17 -9.51 -8.71 -2.01
N GLU A 18 -8.42 -9.15 -2.63
CA GLU A 18 -7.44 -9.98 -1.95
C GLU A 18 -6.88 -9.13 -0.81
N VAL A 19 -7.46 -9.32 0.37
CA VAL A 19 -7.04 -8.61 1.58
C VAL A 19 -5.62 -9.07 1.87
N LEU A 20 -4.68 -8.16 1.75
CA LEU A 20 -3.26 -8.44 1.99
C LEU A 20 -2.93 -8.10 3.44
N PHE A 21 -2.09 -8.91 4.06
CA PHE A 21 -1.67 -8.72 5.44
C PHE A 21 -0.14 -8.72 5.53
N PHE A 22 0.40 -7.91 6.45
CA PHE A 22 1.80 -8.07 6.90
C PHE A 22 1.83 -8.35 8.40
N PHE A 23 2.87 -9.05 8.82
CA PHE A 23 3.09 -9.38 10.22
C PHE A 23 4.41 -8.75 10.68
N ILE A 24 4.35 -8.01 11.79
CA ILE A 24 5.55 -7.54 12.48
C ILE A 24 5.95 -8.62 13.48
N ASP A 25 7.17 -9.18 13.36
CA ASP A 25 7.66 -10.20 14.32
C ASP A 25 8.38 -9.60 15.54
N TYR A 26 9.05 -8.46 15.32
CA TYR A 26 9.80 -7.72 16.33
C TYR A 26 9.71 -6.22 16.06
N PRO A 27 9.62 -5.36 17.08
CA PRO A 27 9.59 -5.67 18.51
C PRO A 27 8.24 -6.27 18.97
N LYS A 28 8.25 -7.06 20.06
CA LYS A 28 7.05 -7.80 20.51
C LYS A 28 5.86 -6.90 20.86
N GLN A 29 6.11 -5.65 21.22
CA GLN A 29 5.10 -4.63 21.51
C GLN A 29 4.28 -4.24 20.26
N LEU A 30 4.87 -4.37 19.07
CA LEU A 30 4.23 -4.10 17.79
C LEU A 30 3.88 -5.39 17.03
N SER A 31 4.01 -6.55 17.68
CA SER A 31 3.85 -7.84 17.04
C SER A 31 2.38 -8.13 16.79
N TYR A 32 1.90 -7.82 15.60
CA TYR A 32 0.53 -8.07 15.18
C TYR A 32 0.44 -8.26 13.67
N THR A 33 -0.70 -8.76 13.21
CA THR A 33 -1.03 -8.87 11.79
C THR A 33 -1.83 -7.65 11.36
N TYR A 34 -1.24 -6.85 10.50
CA TYR A 34 -1.81 -5.61 9.99
C TYR A 34 -2.39 -5.83 8.60
N GLN A 35 -3.61 -5.34 8.38
CA GLN A 35 -4.22 -5.30 7.07
C GLN A 35 -3.58 -4.19 6.24
N MET A 36 -3.30 -4.47 4.96
CA MET A 36 -2.85 -3.49 3.99
C MET A 36 -3.65 -3.60 2.70
N GLN A 37 -3.77 -2.48 2.01
CA GLN A 37 -4.38 -2.43 0.69
C GLN A 37 -3.27 -2.36 -0.36
N PRO A 38 -3.16 -3.35 -1.26
CA PRO A 38 -2.20 -3.29 -2.35
C PRO A 38 -2.59 -2.18 -3.32
N SER A 39 -1.58 -1.53 -3.91
CA SER A 39 -1.84 -0.62 -5.02
C SER A 39 -2.20 -1.42 -6.28
N HIS A 40 -3.31 -1.07 -6.93
CA HIS A 40 -3.72 -1.67 -8.19
C HIS A 40 -3.02 -1.03 -9.41
N SER A 41 -2.51 0.19 -9.27
CA SER A 41 -2.04 1.03 -10.38
C SER A 41 -0.59 1.51 -10.25
N VAL A 42 0.08 1.22 -9.14
CA VAL A 42 1.46 1.68 -8.87
C VAL A 42 2.33 0.50 -8.45
N GLY A 43 3.48 0.37 -9.11
CA GLY A 43 4.43 -0.73 -8.88
C GLY A 43 4.06 -2.00 -9.64
N VAL A 44 4.65 -3.11 -9.22
CA VAL A 44 4.36 -4.44 -9.77
C VAL A 44 3.18 -5.09 -9.03
N PRO A 45 2.37 -5.92 -9.70
CA PRO A 45 1.33 -6.69 -9.02
C PRO A 45 1.92 -7.51 -7.88
N PHE A 46 1.24 -7.47 -6.74
CA PHE A 46 1.56 -8.37 -5.64
C PHE A 46 1.39 -9.83 -6.08
N PRO A 47 2.23 -10.73 -5.56
CA PRO A 47 2.19 -12.13 -5.94
C PRO A 47 0.89 -12.75 -5.45
N LYS A 48 0.38 -13.72 -6.21
CA LYS A 48 -0.80 -14.49 -5.78
C LYS A 48 -0.49 -15.48 -4.64
N TYR A 49 0.80 -15.74 -4.39
CA TYR A 49 1.27 -16.67 -3.38
C TYR A 49 2.08 -15.93 -2.33
N SER A 50 1.82 -16.24 -1.07
CA SER A 50 2.51 -15.66 0.08
C SER A 50 3.98 -16.10 0.10
N TYR A 51 4.85 -15.33 -0.53
CA TYR A 51 6.26 -15.42 -0.18
C TYR A 51 6.46 -14.72 1.15
N LYS A 52 6.85 -15.50 2.15
CA LYS A 52 7.50 -14.93 3.33
C LYS A 52 8.80 -14.30 2.82
N VAL A 53 8.84 -12.98 2.69
CA VAL A 53 10.11 -12.26 2.55
C VAL A 53 10.81 -12.43 3.90
N CYS A 54 11.55 -13.52 4.05
CA CYS A 54 12.36 -13.76 5.23
C CYS A 54 13.33 -12.58 5.38
N PHE A 55 13.37 -11.98 6.58
CA PHE A 55 14.31 -10.92 6.96
C PHE A 55 14.08 -9.53 6.33
N ALA A 56 12.83 -9.16 6.04
CA ALA A 56 12.52 -7.77 5.73
C ALA A 56 12.61 -6.87 6.96
N SER A 57 13.28 -5.72 6.85
CA SER A 57 13.36 -4.71 7.92
C SER A 57 12.53 -3.49 7.57
N LEU A 58 11.66 -3.04 8.48
CA LEU A 58 10.87 -1.82 8.31
C LEU A 58 11.70 -0.60 8.72
N VAL A 59 11.87 0.35 7.80
CA VAL A 59 12.66 1.57 7.98
C VAL A 59 11.76 2.78 7.79
N TYR A 60 11.79 3.72 8.72
CA TYR A 60 11.05 4.97 8.57
C TYR A 60 11.75 5.89 7.56
N ALA A 61 10.97 6.52 6.67
CA ALA A 61 11.48 7.41 5.63
C ALA A 61 12.06 8.71 6.19
N ASN A 62 13.07 9.26 5.52
CA ASN A 62 13.58 10.60 5.79
C ASN A 62 13.84 11.32 4.46
N PRO A 63 13.04 12.32 4.06
CA PRO A 63 11.90 12.90 4.78
C PRO A 63 10.71 11.94 4.88
N ALA A 64 9.91 12.08 5.95
CA ALA A 64 8.78 11.18 6.27
C ALA A 64 7.72 11.12 5.16
N HIS A 65 7.47 12.26 4.51
CA HIS A 65 6.48 12.34 3.42
C HIS A 65 7.00 11.80 2.09
N GLY A 66 8.32 11.64 1.90
CA GLY A 66 8.91 11.11 0.66
C GLY A 66 8.55 11.86 -0.62
N CYS A 67 8.20 13.14 -0.53
CA CYS A 67 7.97 14.01 -1.68
C CYS A 67 9.28 14.53 -2.28
N GLU A 68 10.36 14.42 -1.52
CA GLU A 68 11.73 14.68 -1.99
C GLU A 68 12.53 13.36 -1.98
N PRO A 69 13.67 13.30 -2.69
CA PRO A 69 14.57 12.16 -2.63
C PRO A 69 14.92 11.77 -1.18
N LEU A 70 14.75 10.49 -0.86
CA LEU A 70 15.02 10.00 0.48
C LEU A 70 16.52 10.08 0.81
N LYS A 71 16.81 10.62 2.00
CA LYS A 71 18.15 10.77 2.56
C LYS A 71 18.68 9.46 3.14
N ASN A 72 17.79 8.58 3.59
CA ASN A 72 18.16 7.23 4.02
C ASN A 72 18.40 6.34 2.80
N ARG A 73 19.64 5.85 2.64
CA ARG A 73 19.96 4.82 1.64
C ARG A 73 19.46 3.48 2.14
N LEU A 74 18.57 2.85 1.38
CA LEU A 74 17.97 1.58 1.75
C LEU A 74 18.79 0.43 1.16
N GLY A 75 18.97 -0.61 1.98
CA GLY A 75 19.63 -1.86 1.61
C GLY A 75 18.66 -2.91 1.06
N PRO A 76 19.19 -4.08 0.66
CA PRO A 76 18.35 -5.17 0.20
C PRO A 76 17.37 -5.60 1.31
N ASN A 77 16.15 -5.95 0.92
CA ASN A 77 15.07 -6.37 1.83
C ASN A 77 14.63 -5.30 2.84
N GLN A 78 14.83 -4.01 2.57
CA GLN A 78 14.27 -2.95 3.40
C GLN A 78 12.93 -2.46 2.87
N VAL A 79 11.93 -2.48 3.75
CA VAL A 79 10.60 -1.91 3.51
C VAL A 79 10.61 -0.51 4.09
N VAL A 80 10.23 0.48 3.30
CA VAL A 80 10.17 1.87 3.78
C VAL A 80 8.77 2.23 4.23
N LEU A 81 8.65 2.89 5.38
CA LEU A 81 7.41 3.46 5.90
C LEU A 81 7.38 4.96 5.63
N LEU A 82 6.34 5.40 4.92
CA LEU A 82 6.10 6.77 4.50
C LEU A 82 4.77 7.26 5.07
N GLU A 83 4.67 8.57 5.29
CA GLU A 83 3.42 9.19 5.74
C GLU A 83 2.59 9.73 4.57
N ARG A 84 1.27 9.57 4.65
CA ARG A 84 0.33 10.19 3.71
C ARG A 84 0.35 11.72 3.84
N GLY A 85 0.23 12.41 2.70
CA GLY A 85 0.17 13.87 2.63
C GLY A 85 1.16 14.45 1.61
N GLU A 86 1.06 15.77 1.40
CA GLU A 86 1.94 16.65 0.60
C GLU A 86 2.07 16.38 -0.91
N CYS A 87 2.18 15.12 -1.33
CA CYS A 87 2.37 14.72 -2.72
C CYS A 87 1.63 13.41 -3.06
N ALA A 88 1.60 13.07 -4.34
CA ALA A 88 0.91 11.88 -4.84
C ALA A 88 1.62 10.57 -4.44
N PHE A 89 0.87 9.46 -4.32
CA PHE A 89 1.45 8.15 -4.00
C PHE A 89 2.51 7.70 -5.01
N VAL A 90 2.32 7.99 -6.30
CA VAL A 90 3.27 7.64 -7.37
C VAL A 90 4.64 8.27 -7.10
N GLU A 91 4.67 9.54 -6.73
CA GLU A 91 5.90 10.27 -6.45
C GLU A 91 6.64 9.70 -5.24
N LYS A 92 5.90 9.39 -4.17
CA LYS A 92 6.45 8.71 -2.98
C LYS A 92 7.08 7.37 -3.32
N VAL A 93 6.41 6.56 -4.15
CA VAL A 93 6.89 5.24 -4.55
C VAL A 93 8.14 5.35 -5.43
N ILE A 94 8.19 6.32 -6.35
CA ILE A 94 9.39 6.58 -7.17
C ILE A 94 10.58 6.95 -6.28
N ASN A 95 10.39 7.84 -5.31
CA ASN A 95 11.45 8.24 -4.39
C ASN A 95 11.91 7.09 -3.48
N ALA A 96 10.98 6.22 -3.05
CA ALA A 96 11.29 5.00 -2.31
C ALA A 96 12.08 3.98 -3.15
N GLU A 97 11.67 3.75 -4.39
CA GLU A 97 12.36 2.86 -5.33
C GLU A 97 13.79 3.35 -5.61
N ASN A 98 13.95 4.64 -5.90
CA ASN A 98 15.27 5.27 -6.11
C ASN A 98 16.18 5.15 -4.88
N ALA A 99 15.61 5.08 -3.68
CA ALA A 99 16.35 4.88 -2.44
C ALA A 99 16.74 3.42 -2.18
N GLY A 100 16.21 2.46 -2.96
CA GLY A 100 16.48 1.03 -2.83
C GLY A 100 15.42 0.25 -2.03
N ALA A 101 14.23 0.81 -1.82
CA ALA A 101 13.17 0.12 -1.08
C ALA A 101 12.66 -1.13 -1.83
N LEU A 102 12.45 -2.22 -1.10
CA LEU A 102 11.76 -3.41 -1.62
C LEU A 102 10.24 -3.20 -1.69
N ILE A 103 9.68 -2.55 -0.66
CA ILE A 103 8.25 -2.22 -0.56
C ILE A 103 8.15 -0.80 0.02
N ALA A 104 7.26 0.01 -0.54
CA ALA A 104 6.85 1.28 0.04
C ALA A 104 5.50 1.08 0.75
N LEU A 105 5.52 1.15 2.07
CA LEU A 105 4.31 1.18 2.91
C LEU A 105 3.97 2.64 3.20
N ILE A 106 2.75 3.03 2.89
CA ILE A 106 2.27 4.40 3.11
C ILE A 106 1.19 4.33 4.17
N THR A 107 1.41 4.99 5.30
CA THR A 107 0.41 5.06 6.38
C THR A 107 -0.76 5.92 5.94
N ASP A 108 -1.96 5.56 6.37
CA ASP A 108 -3.09 6.47 6.23
C ASP A 108 -3.00 7.59 7.29
N SER A 109 -3.40 8.80 6.92
CA SER A 109 -3.46 9.98 7.78
C SER A 109 -4.72 10.01 8.65
N HIS A 110 -5.63 9.05 8.48
CA HIS A 110 -6.81 8.91 9.33
C HIS A 110 -6.59 7.79 10.35
N SER A 111 -6.55 8.16 11.63
CA SER A 111 -6.78 7.20 12.70
C SER A 111 -8.25 6.77 12.63
N ALA A 112 -8.53 5.64 11.99
CA ALA A 112 -9.79 4.94 12.22
C ALA A 112 -9.80 4.35 13.63
N TRP A 113 -9.78 5.22 14.66
CA TRP A 113 -10.66 5.01 15.80
C TRP A 113 -12.06 5.31 15.25
N LEU A 114 -12.58 4.43 14.41
CA LEU A 114 -14.01 4.36 14.21
C LEU A 114 -14.54 3.77 15.52
N PRO A 115 -15.20 4.53 16.41
CA PRO A 115 -16.25 3.87 17.14
C PRO A 115 -17.14 3.26 16.05
N CYS A 116 -17.38 1.95 16.11
CA CYS A 116 -18.45 1.36 15.32
C CYS A 116 -19.71 2.19 15.65
N GLY A 117 -20.09 3.11 14.77
CA GLY A 117 -20.75 4.36 15.15
C GLY A 117 -21.74 4.82 14.09
N SER A 118 -22.96 4.27 14.19
CA SER A 118 -24.25 4.72 13.64
C SER A 118 -24.47 4.95 12.13
N ASP A 119 -23.47 4.94 11.26
CA ASP A 119 -23.69 4.92 9.80
C ASP A 119 -22.78 3.92 9.09
N GLN A 120 -22.78 2.71 9.63
CA GLN A 120 -22.77 1.43 8.90
C GLN A 120 -21.97 1.36 7.60
N TRP A 121 -20.68 1.69 7.65
CA TRP A 121 -19.67 1.11 6.77
C TRP A 121 -18.39 0.86 7.56
N CYS A 122 -18.18 -0.42 7.91
CA CYS A 122 -16.87 -0.97 8.21
C CYS A 122 -16.21 -1.41 6.91
#